data_AF-A0A0T9UZY2-F1
#
_entry.id   AF-A0A0T9UZY2-F1
#
_cell.length_a   1.000
_cell.length_b   1.000
_cell.length_c   1.000
_cell.angle_alpha   90.00
_cell.angle_beta   90.00
_cell.angle_gamma   90.00
#
_symmetry.space_group_name_H-M   'P 1'
#
loop_
_entity.id
_entity.type
_entity.pdbx_description
1 polymer ?
#
loop_
_entity_poly.entity_id
_entity_poly.type
_entity_poly.pdbx_seq_one_letter_code
_entity_poly.pdbx_strand_id
1 'polypeptide(L)'
;MTTFEKVAEWLEATGLIDEYKLQLAQWVEQKTDTGAMKYIVVQPDGGTARYRCLGAYDYVLVNIISAKNDPAPAITKAQTIMEFVTNNADDDALNFIANTGGLPTPIPTEEGRTIIRLRFEIIS
;
A
#
# COMPACT_ATOMS: atom_id res chain seq x y z
N MET A 1 -12.05 -5.62 12.41
CA MET A 1 -11.15 -5.04 11.40
C MET A 1 -9.76 -5.60 11.58
N THR A 2 -9.21 -6.17 10.52
CA THR A 2 -7.83 -6.68 10.43
C THR A 2 -6.85 -5.53 10.23
N THR A 3 -5.56 -5.74 10.50
CA THR A 3 -4.54 -4.68 10.45
C THR A 3 -4.40 -4.05 9.06
N PHE A 4 -4.44 -4.86 7.99
CA PHE A 4 -4.33 -4.33 6.63
C PHE A 4 -5.59 -3.55 6.20
N GLU A 5 -6.77 -3.88 6.71
CA GLU A 5 -7.99 -3.07 6.53
C GLU A 5 -7.85 -1.71 7.22
N LYS A 6 -7.28 -1.67 8.44
CA LYS A 6 -6.99 -0.39 9.12
C LYS A 6 -6.04 0.49 8.31
N VAL A 7 -4.99 -0.11 7.73
CA VAL A 7 -4.05 0.62 6.87
C VAL A 7 -4.76 1.18 5.64
N ALA A 8 -5.68 0.43 5.05
CA ALA A 8 -6.46 0.90 3.90
C ALA A 8 -7.35 2.11 4.26
N GLU A 9 -8.07 2.04 5.38
CA GLU A 9 -8.88 3.16 5.88
C GLU A 9 -8.02 4.38 6.23
N TRP A 10 -6.85 4.16 6.84
CA TRP A 10 -5.91 5.23 7.18
C TRP A 10 -5.35 5.93 5.93
N LEU A 11 -4.99 5.16 4.90
CA LEU A 11 -4.55 5.69 3.60
C LEU A 11 -5.65 6.49 2.89
N GLU A 12 -6.92 6.10 3.04
CA GLU A 12 -8.07 6.84 2.52
C GLU A 12 -8.33 8.13 3.30
N ALA A 13 -8.34 8.06 4.63
CA ALA A 13 -8.58 9.20 5.50
C ALA A 13 -7.54 10.31 5.36
N THR A 14 -6.30 9.96 5.01
CA THR A 14 -5.18 10.90 4.78
C THR A 14 -5.16 11.49 3.37
N GLY A 15 -6.02 11.04 2.45
CA GLY A 15 -6.03 11.47 1.04
C GLY A 15 -4.83 10.97 0.23
N LEU A 16 -4.01 10.06 0.79
CA LEU A 16 -2.82 9.56 0.11
C LEU A 16 -3.16 8.79 -1.17
N ILE A 17 -4.35 8.22 -1.24
CA ILE A 17 -4.81 7.37 -2.35
C ILE A 17 -5.74 8.11 -3.33
N ASP A 18 -5.84 9.43 -3.21
CA ASP A 18 -6.59 10.25 -4.15
C ASP A 18 -6.20 9.96 -5.59
N GLU A 19 -7.20 9.91 -6.48
CA GLU A 19 -7.09 9.51 -7.89
C GLU A 19 -6.79 8.03 -8.17
N TYR A 20 -6.65 7.19 -7.15
CA TYR A 20 -6.48 5.75 -7.29
C TYR A 20 -7.74 5.01 -6.86
N LYS A 21 -8.01 3.87 -7.51
CA LYS A 21 -9.06 2.94 -7.08
C LYS A 21 -8.49 2.02 -6.01
N LEU A 22 -8.95 2.20 -4.77
CA LEU A 22 -8.59 1.33 -3.65
C LEU A 22 -9.25 -0.05 -3.81
N GLN A 23 -8.46 -1.10 -3.58
CA GLN A 23 -8.90 -2.48 -3.49
C GLN A 23 -8.20 -3.19 -2.34
N LEU A 24 -8.81 -4.27 -1.86
CA LEU A 24 -8.28 -5.09 -0.78
C LEU A 24 -7.95 -6.48 -1.29
N ALA A 25 -6.88 -7.07 -0.73
CA ALA A 25 -6.45 -8.46 -0.88
C ALA A 25 -6.05 -8.92 -2.30
N GLN A 26 -6.61 -8.38 -3.38
CA GLN A 26 -6.27 -8.74 -4.75
C GLN A 26 -6.58 -7.59 -5.70
N TRP A 27 -5.75 -7.48 -6.74
CA TRP A 27 -6.01 -6.56 -7.83
C TRP A 27 -6.95 -7.19 -8.85
N VAL A 28 -8.06 -6.49 -9.11
CA VAL A 28 -9.03 -6.83 -10.14
C VAL A 28 -9.24 -5.60 -11.03
N GLU A 29 -8.79 -5.66 -12.28
CA GLU A 29 -9.02 -4.59 -13.25
C GLU A 29 -10.54 -4.42 -13.49
N GLN A 30 -11.03 -3.19 -13.43
CA GLN A 30 -12.45 -2.92 -13.66
C GLN A 30 -12.80 -3.09 -15.14
N LYS A 31 -13.99 -3.63 -15.44
CA LYS A 31 -14.45 -3.78 -16.83
C LYS A 31 -14.54 -2.47 -17.61
N THR A 32 -14.71 -1.36 -16.92
CA THR A 32 -14.77 0.00 -17.49
C THR A 32 -13.40 0.64 -17.66
N ASP A 33 -12.32 -0.05 -17.30
CA ASP A 33 -10.97 0.48 -17.40
C ASP A 33 -10.50 0.51 -18.86
N THR A 34 -10.23 1.72 -19.34
CA THR A 34 -9.69 1.97 -20.69
C THR A 34 -8.16 1.95 -20.73
N GLY A 35 -7.50 1.56 -19.63
CA GLY A 35 -6.05 1.63 -19.43
C GLY A 35 -5.60 2.88 -18.67
N ALA A 36 -6.48 3.85 -18.45
CA ALA A 36 -6.18 5.09 -17.74
C ALA A 36 -6.37 4.98 -16.22
N MET A 37 -7.08 3.96 -15.72
CA MET A 37 -7.28 3.86 -14.27
C MET A 37 -6.01 3.43 -13.57
N LYS A 38 -5.82 3.95 -12.36
CA LYS A 38 -4.73 3.63 -11.45
C LYS A 38 -5.33 2.92 -10.24
N TYR A 39 -4.61 1.96 -9.67
CA TYR A 39 -5.12 1.17 -8.54
C TYR A 39 -4.15 1.19 -7.38
N ILE A 40 -4.70 1.10 -6.17
CA ILE A 40 -3.94 0.78 -4.96
C ILE A 40 -4.57 -0.46 -4.35
N VAL A 41 -3.77 -1.48 -4.11
CA VAL A 41 -4.23 -2.73 -3.49
C VAL A 41 -3.50 -2.96 -2.19
N VAL A 42 -4.25 -2.95 -1.10
CA VAL A 42 -3.73 -3.22 0.25
C VAL A 42 -3.96 -4.70 0.58
N GLN A 43 -2.89 -5.40 0.95
CA GLN A 43 -2.91 -6.85 1.18
C GLN A 43 -2.16 -7.19 2.48
N PRO A 44 -2.57 -8.25 3.20
CA PRO A 44 -1.75 -8.78 4.29
C PRO A 44 -0.50 -9.47 3.74
N ASP A 45 0.59 -9.41 4.49
CA ASP A 45 1.88 -10.05 4.15
C ASP A 45 2.46 -10.81 5.35
N GLY A 46 1.55 -11.47 6.07
CA GLY A 46 1.88 -12.23 7.27
C GLY A 46 2.28 -11.32 8.42
N GLY A 47 3.09 -11.87 9.31
CA GLY A 47 3.48 -11.23 10.55
C GLY A 47 4.22 -12.19 11.47
N THR A 48 4.52 -11.69 12.66
CA THR A 48 5.13 -12.50 13.73
C THR A 48 4.09 -13.30 14.50
N ALA A 49 4.55 -14.33 15.23
CA ALA A 49 3.67 -15.10 16.09
C ALA A 49 3.06 -14.23 17.19
N ARG A 50 1.77 -14.44 17.48
CA ARG A 50 1.03 -13.65 18.47
C ARG A 50 1.00 -14.37 19.82
N TYR A 51 1.36 -13.65 20.88
CA TYR A 51 1.28 -14.10 22.26
C TYR A 51 0.46 -13.10 23.08
N ARG A 52 -0.34 -13.59 24.04
CA ARG A 52 -1.33 -12.76 24.78
C ARG A 52 -0.76 -11.50 25.46
N CYS A 53 0.53 -11.46 25.77
CA CYS A 53 1.17 -10.40 26.55
C CYS A 53 2.43 -9.83 25.88
N LEU A 54 2.65 -10.10 24.60
CA LEU A 54 3.78 -9.56 23.83
C LEU A 54 3.24 -8.88 22.57
N GLY A 55 3.87 -7.78 22.17
CA GLY A 55 3.56 -7.11 20.90
C GLY A 55 3.86 -8.03 19.71
N ALA A 56 3.17 -7.78 18.61
CA ALA A 56 3.40 -8.49 17.35
C ALA A 56 3.53 -7.49 16.20
N TYR A 57 4.38 -7.86 15.26
CA TYR A 57 4.48 -7.20 13.96
C TYR A 57 3.48 -7.82 13.00
N ASP A 58 2.67 -6.99 12.38
CA ASP A 58 1.91 -7.33 11.17
C ASP A 58 2.57 -6.65 9.98
N TYR A 59 2.70 -7.38 8.87
CA TYR A 59 3.22 -6.82 7.62
C TYR A 59 2.09 -6.57 6.65
N VAL A 60 2.10 -5.39 6.01
CA VAL A 60 1.09 -4.98 5.05
C VAL A 60 1.76 -4.56 3.75
N LEU A 61 1.26 -5.07 2.64
CA LEU A 61 1.67 -4.68 1.31
C LEU A 61 0.71 -3.65 0.74
N VAL A 62 1.25 -2.56 0.23
CA VAL A 62 0.53 -1.55 -0.54
C VAL A 62 1.09 -1.59 -1.95
N ASN A 63 0.33 -2.22 -2.85
CA ASN A 63 0.68 -2.33 -4.26
C ASN A 63 0.08 -1.13 -4.99
N ILE A 64 0.92 -0.35 -5.66
CA ILE A 64 0.52 0.81 -6.45
C ILE A 64 0.66 0.41 -7.90
N ILE A 65 -0.46 0.42 -8.64
CA ILE A 65 -0.54 -0.03 -10.02
C ILE A 65 -0.76 1.18 -10.90
N SER A 66 0.14 1.37 -11.85
CA SER A 66 0.11 2.47 -12.80
C SER A 66 -1.00 2.32 -13.85
N ALA A 67 -1.31 3.43 -14.52
CA ALA A 67 -1.99 3.38 -15.81
C ALA A 67 -1.10 2.66 -16.85
N LYS A 68 -1.71 2.19 -17.94
CA LYS A 68 -1.01 1.50 -19.03
C LYS A 68 -0.02 2.45 -19.70
N ASN A 69 1.23 2.00 -19.82
CA ASN A 69 2.36 2.73 -20.41
C ASN A 69 2.70 4.08 -19.74
N ASP A 70 2.21 4.32 -18.52
CA ASP A 70 2.47 5.54 -17.77
C ASP A 70 2.87 5.24 -16.31
N PRO A 71 4.11 4.79 -16.07
CA PRO A 71 4.58 4.38 -14.74
C PRO A 71 4.93 5.56 -13.81
N ALA A 72 5.19 6.75 -14.35
CA ALA A 72 5.74 7.87 -13.58
C ALA A 72 4.83 8.31 -12.42
N PRO A 73 3.49 8.45 -12.59
CA PRO A 73 2.60 8.81 -11.49
C PRO A 73 2.59 7.78 -10.35
N ALA A 74 2.75 6.49 -10.66
CA ALA A 74 2.82 5.44 -9.64
C ALA A 74 4.12 5.54 -8.83
N ILE A 75 5.25 5.83 -9.48
CA ILE A 75 6.55 6.03 -8.83
C ILE A 75 6.49 7.22 -7.87
N THR A 76 6.00 8.36 -8.35
CA THR A 76 5.85 9.56 -7.52
C THR A 76 4.92 9.27 -6.33
N LYS A 77 3.79 8.60 -6.57
CA LYS A 77 2.85 8.24 -5.50
C LYS A 77 3.49 7.34 -4.45
N ALA A 78 4.29 6.36 -4.86
CA ALA A 78 5.00 5.49 -3.95
C ALA A 78 5.96 6.28 -3.05
N GLN A 79 6.74 7.20 -3.64
CA GLN A 79 7.63 8.08 -2.88
C GLN A 79 6.85 8.97 -1.89
N THR A 80 5.74 9.57 -2.31
CA THR A 80 4.88 10.39 -1.45
C THR A 80 4.34 9.59 -0.25
N ILE A 81 3.86 8.36 -0.47
CA ILE A 81 3.38 7.50 0.61
C ILE A 81 4.52 7.17 1.58
N MET A 82 5.68 6.78 1.06
CA MET A 82 6.85 6.45 1.90
C MET A 82 7.31 7.64 2.76
N GLU A 83 7.38 8.84 2.16
CA GLU A 83 7.75 10.06 2.86
C GLU A 83 6.70 10.44 3.92
N PHE A 84 5.41 10.32 3.59
CA PHE A 84 4.34 10.56 4.55
C PHE A 84 4.43 9.61 5.74
N VAL A 85 4.58 8.30 5.51
CA VAL A 85 4.74 7.30 6.57
C VAL A 85 5.97 7.61 7.43
N THR A 86 7.09 8.01 6.82
CA THR A 86 8.32 8.37 7.57
C THR A 86 8.09 9.54 8.52
N ASN A 87 7.28 10.52 8.11
CA ASN A 87 7.00 11.71 8.91
C ASN A 87 5.82 11.54 9.89
N ASN A 88 5.04 10.46 9.76
CA ASN A 88 3.83 10.19 10.54
C ASN A 88 3.82 8.73 11.02
N ALA A 89 4.97 8.25 11.52
CA ALA A 89 5.14 6.86 11.92
C ALA A 89 4.41 6.51 13.23
N ASP A 90 4.23 7.48 14.12
CA ASP A 90 3.41 7.39 15.32
C ASP A 90 2.00 7.90 14.99
N ASP A 91 1.01 7.02 15.08
CA ASP A 91 -0.35 7.29 14.61
C ASP A 91 -1.39 6.67 15.55
N ASP A 92 -2.42 7.42 15.90
CA ASP A 92 -3.44 6.98 16.86
C ASP A 92 -4.27 5.78 16.37
N ALA A 93 -4.45 5.60 15.06
CA ALA A 93 -5.27 4.52 14.49
C ALA A 93 -4.47 3.22 14.32
N LEU A 94 -3.18 3.34 13.99
CA LEU A 94 -2.28 2.21 13.72
C LEU A 94 -1.30 1.89 14.87
N ASN A 95 -1.24 2.73 15.90
CA ASN A 95 -0.19 2.84 16.92
C ASN A 95 1.19 3.16 16.33
N PHE A 96 1.68 2.35 15.40
CA PHE A 96 2.95 2.57 14.74
C PHE A 96 2.96 1.96 13.34
N ILE A 97 3.48 2.70 12.37
CA ILE A 97 3.71 2.25 11.00
C ILE A 97 5.11 2.66 10.53
N ALA A 98 5.85 1.72 9.91
CA ALA A 98 7.15 2.03 9.34
C ALA A 98 7.38 1.39 7.97
N ASN A 99 8.18 2.08 7.16
CA ASN A 99 8.72 1.55 5.91
C ASN A 99 9.69 0.41 6.23
N THR A 100 9.46 -0.79 5.68
CA THR A 100 10.42 -1.91 5.84
C THR A 100 11.66 -1.77 4.95
N GLY A 101 11.67 -0.80 4.03
CA GLY A 101 12.78 -0.55 3.13
C GLY A 101 12.60 0.68 2.25
N GLY A 102 13.53 0.87 1.32
CA GLY A 102 13.50 1.92 0.30
C GLY A 102 12.49 1.68 -0.82
N LEU A 103 12.46 2.59 -1.80
CA LEU A 103 11.63 2.44 -2.98
C LEU A 103 12.03 1.15 -3.74
N PRO A 104 11.12 0.18 -3.91
CA PRO A 104 11.44 -1.11 -4.50
C PRO A 104 11.57 -1.02 -6.02
N THR A 105 12.19 -2.02 -6.63
CA THR A 105 12.23 -2.17 -8.09
C THR A 105 10.81 -2.30 -8.65
N PRO A 106 10.40 -1.45 -9.62
CA PRO A 106 9.10 -1.58 -10.26
C PRO A 106 8.97 -2.89 -11.04
N ILE A 107 7.79 -3.51 -10.98
CA ILE A 107 7.50 -4.79 -11.64
C ILE A 107 6.63 -4.52 -12.87
N PRO A 108 7.12 -4.71 -14.11
CA PRO A 108 6.30 -4.57 -15.30
C PRO A 108 5.32 -5.74 -15.44
N THR A 109 4.16 -5.49 -16.04
CA THR A 109 3.19 -6.51 -16.46
C THR A 109 3.16 -6.62 -17.98
N GLU A 110 2.70 -7.76 -18.50
CA GLU A 110 2.56 -7.98 -19.95
C GLU A 110 1.60 -6.98 -20.62
N GLU A 111 0.64 -6.45 -19.86
CA GLU A 111 -0.35 -5.46 -20.33
C GLU A 111 0.17 -4.01 -20.33
N GLY A 112 1.44 -3.81 -20.03
CA GLY A 112 2.09 -2.50 -20.01
C GLY A 112 1.82 -1.68 -18.75
N ARG A 113 1.37 -2.31 -17.66
CA ARG A 113 1.28 -1.64 -16.35
C ARG A 113 2.53 -1.90 -15.52
N THR A 114 2.75 -1.04 -14.55
CA THR A 114 3.86 -1.16 -13.61
C THR A 114 3.31 -1.22 -12.19
N ILE A 115 3.77 -2.20 -11.42
CA ILE A 115 3.41 -2.41 -10.03
C ILE A 115 4.59 -2.00 -9.15
N ILE A 116 4.33 -1.16 -8.15
CA ILE A 116 5.28 -0.80 -7.10
C ILE A 116 4.75 -1.36 -5.79
N ARG A 117 5.55 -2.18 -5.13
CA ARG A 117 5.12 -2.92 -3.94
C ARG A 117 5.79 -2.38 -2.68
N LEU A 118 5.13 -1.46 -2.00
CA LEU A 118 5.58 -0.99 -0.70
C LEU A 118 5.21 -2.01 0.37
N ARG A 119 6.10 -2.19 1.34
CA ARG A 119 5.89 -3.08 2.48
C ARG A 119 6.06 -2.28 3.76
N PHE A 120 5.03 -2.32 4.59
CA PHE A 120 4.99 -1.66 5.88
C PHE A 120 4.96 -2.68 7.01
N GLU A 121 5.59 -2.32 8.12
CA GLU A 121 5.43 -3.02 9.39
C GLU A 121 4.56 -2.20 10.32
N ILE A 122 3.63 -2.88 10.98
CA ILE A 122 2.71 -2.30 11.95
C ILE A 122 2.95 -3.02 13.27
N ILE A 123 3.13 -2.24 14.35
CA ILE A 123 3.35 -2.79 15.68
C ILE A 123 2.05 -2.64 16.48
N SER A 124 1.47 -3.77 16.87
CA SER A 124 0.25 -3.85 17.68
C SER A 124 0.45 -4.59 18.99
#